data_AF-A0A1B6G8K9-F1
#
_entry.id   AF-A0A1B6G8K9-F1
#
_cell.length_a   1.000
_cell.length_b   1.000
_cell.length_c   1.000
_cell.angle_alpha   90.00
_cell.angle_beta   90.00
_cell.angle_gamma   90.00
#
_symmetry.space_group_name_H-M   'P 1'
#
loop_
_entity.id
_entity.type
_entity.pdbx_description
1 polymer ?
#
loop_
_entity_poly.entity_id
_entity_poly.type
_entity_poly.pdbx_seq_one_letter_code
_entity_poly.pdbx_strand_id
1 'polypeptide(L)'
;GGQKQRVSLARAVYSDADIYLMDDPLSAVDSHVGKYIFDNIIGPKGQLHKKTRVLVTHGIMFLPQVDMIVVMKGGEIVERGTFKELLDQKGEFSDFLVQHLAETDQRELIPEMEELVKEDVIRTVQKRMSKSDSIKSISSTISNSSCKLSITKQTKEGTELCVDSRTQNQTANRDATLHQLEEVEEMKLNQSMEMKIVGNEKKTNIMITEIDEKNNVSEKEALLKKYTNSERKTERTHSISAIDRKPASQPEVNQKTKLIQTETAETGRVKRGVYLHYCKCMGVWLVVGTFSLSLLSQAAAILANIWLSRWTSDQSAAVNGTQVLDKRNFYLQMYFTFGLAQVVAVVASIFMLAIATVLGAGHLHESILSNILRCPMSFFDTTPMGRIINRLSKDIDVVDNLLPNNLRTAQTALASIFGTFVVIIWSTPLFAIAFVPIGLLYYCVQKIYVTTSRQIKRIESVTRSPIYSHFSETLSGVSSIRAYNVEKRFIKELQDKVDTNQVCLIPSLVANRWLGIRLEIIANILIFFAAFCAVLGRDYLDPGIVGLSISYALQVTS
;
A
#
# COMPACT_ATOMS: atom_id res chain seq x y z
N GLY A 1 16.61 22.41 7.33
CA GLY A 1 15.92 23.32 6.38
C GLY A 1 16.84 23.74 5.25
N GLY A 2 17.85 24.58 5.55
CA GLY A 2 18.65 25.29 4.54
C GLY A 2 19.29 24.47 3.43
N GLN A 3 19.74 23.24 3.68
CA GLN A 3 20.32 22.40 2.61
C GLN A 3 19.29 22.07 1.51
N LYS A 4 18.05 21.71 1.86
CA LYS A 4 17.00 21.41 0.88
C LYS A 4 16.64 22.65 0.06
N GLN A 5 16.60 23.81 0.72
CA GLN A 5 16.30 25.09 0.09
C GLN A 5 17.38 25.48 -0.93
N ARG A 6 18.66 25.31 -0.58
CA ARG A 6 19.79 25.54 -1.51
C ARG A 6 19.75 24.62 -2.73
N VAL A 7 19.40 23.35 -2.57
CA VAL A 7 19.24 22.42 -3.70
C VAL A 7 18.08 22.84 -4.60
N SER A 8 16.95 23.26 -4.01
CA SER A 8 15.81 23.77 -4.79
C SER A 8 16.16 25.03 -5.58
N LEU A 9 16.87 25.97 -4.95
CA LEU A 9 17.34 27.20 -5.60
C LEU A 9 18.33 26.89 -6.72
N ALA A 10 19.30 26.01 -6.48
CA ALA A 10 20.26 25.58 -7.51
C ALA A 10 19.55 24.95 -8.72
N ARG A 11 18.52 24.12 -8.50
CA ARG A 11 17.69 23.54 -9.57
C ARG A 11 16.98 24.62 -10.38
N ALA A 12 16.43 25.65 -9.72
CA ALA A 12 15.78 26.76 -10.42
C ALA A 12 16.77 27.55 -11.27
N VAL A 13 17.91 27.95 -10.70
CA VAL A 13 18.96 28.70 -11.40
C VAL A 13 19.48 27.91 -12.60
N TYR A 14 19.72 26.61 -12.44
CA TYR A 14 20.21 25.74 -13.51
C TYR A 14 19.22 25.56 -14.67
N SER A 15 17.92 25.79 -14.45
CA SER A 15 16.90 25.70 -15.50
C SER A 15 16.95 26.86 -16.52
N ASP A 16 17.70 27.93 -16.23
CA ASP A 16 17.84 29.14 -17.07
C ASP A 16 16.52 29.68 -17.66
N ALA A 17 15.51 29.85 -16.80
CA ALA A 17 14.21 30.39 -17.19
C ALA A 17 14.28 31.90 -17.48
N ASP A 18 13.24 32.47 -18.09
CA ASP A 18 13.15 33.93 -18.28
C ASP A 18 12.59 34.65 -17.05
N ILE A 19 11.75 33.95 -16.28
CA ILE A 19 11.07 34.46 -15.09
C ILE A 19 11.38 33.55 -13.91
N TYR A 20 11.84 34.15 -12.81
CA TYR A 20 12.11 33.48 -11.55
C TYR A 20 11.13 33.94 -10.49
N LEU A 21 10.33 33.00 -9.98
CA LEU A 21 9.42 33.22 -8.85
C LEU A 21 10.03 32.53 -7.62
N MET A 22 10.36 33.30 -6.59
CA MET A 22 11.02 32.82 -5.38
C MET A 22 10.17 33.14 -4.16
N ASP A 23 9.62 32.10 -3.54
CA ASP A 23 8.86 32.19 -2.30
C ASP A 23 9.79 31.92 -1.11
N ASP A 24 10.18 33.00 -0.45
CA ASP A 24 11.05 33.09 0.72
C ASP A 24 12.30 32.18 0.68
N PRO A 25 13.21 32.36 -0.30
CA PRO A 25 14.32 31.43 -0.56
C PRO A 25 15.45 31.45 0.48
N LEU A 26 15.47 32.41 1.41
CA LEU A 26 16.57 32.64 2.34
C LEU A 26 16.24 32.34 3.81
N SER A 27 14.99 32.01 4.15
CA SER A 27 14.55 31.91 5.56
C SER A 27 15.17 30.80 6.39
N ALA A 28 15.54 29.66 5.78
CA ALA A 28 16.17 28.55 6.52
C ALA A 28 17.70 28.54 6.39
N VAL A 29 18.30 29.66 5.98
CA VAL A 29 19.73 29.80 5.68
C VAL A 29 20.34 30.90 6.55
N ASP A 30 21.52 30.64 7.11
CA ASP A 30 22.23 31.62 7.98
C ASP A 30 22.52 32.92 7.22
N SER A 31 22.50 34.06 7.93
CA SER A 31 22.65 35.41 7.37
C SER A 31 23.88 35.58 6.45
N HIS A 32 25.03 35.05 6.83
CA HIS A 32 26.25 35.09 6.00
C HIS A 32 26.08 34.32 4.68
N VAL A 33 25.45 33.14 4.73
CA VAL A 33 25.19 32.32 3.54
C VAL A 33 24.07 32.96 2.69
N GLY A 34 23.07 33.55 3.33
CA GLY A 34 22.01 34.30 2.67
C GLY A 34 22.56 35.48 1.88
N LYS A 35 23.47 36.26 2.47
CA LYS A 35 24.18 37.34 1.79
C LYS A 35 24.99 36.84 0.59
N TYR A 36 25.72 35.74 0.75
CA TYR A 36 26.47 35.13 -0.35
C TYR A 36 25.56 34.70 -1.52
N ILE A 37 24.41 34.09 -1.22
CA ILE A 37 23.43 33.69 -2.23
C ILE A 37 22.85 34.92 -2.92
N PHE A 38 22.52 35.96 -2.16
CA PHE A 38 21.97 37.19 -2.71
C PHE A 38 22.98 37.86 -3.64
N ASP A 39 24.21 38.12 -3.19
CA ASP A 39 25.21 38.86 -3.96
C ASP A 39 25.61 38.14 -5.27
N ASN A 40 25.74 36.81 -5.24
CA ASN A 40 26.22 36.03 -6.38
C ASN A 40 25.12 35.54 -7.32
N ILE A 41 23.87 35.41 -6.85
CA ILE A 41 22.78 34.78 -7.63
C ILE A 41 21.64 35.77 -7.86
N ILE A 42 21.01 36.26 -6.79
CA ILE A 42 19.71 36.97 -6.87
C ILE A 42 19.88 38.45 -7.17
N GLY A 43 20.87 39.11 -6.56
CA GLY A 43 21.07 40.54 -6.56
C GLY A 43 21.48 41.15 -7.91
N PRO A 44 21.71 42.46 -7.98
CA PRO A 44 21.99 43.17 -9.23
C PRO A 44 23.32 42.75 -9.89
N LYS A 45 24.27 42.23 -9.11
CA LYS A 45 25.55 41.70 -9.58
C LYS A 45 25.53 40.18 -9.80
N GLY A 46 24.40 39.53 -9.50
CA GLY A 46 24.28 38.09 -9.52
C GLY A 46 24.11 37.50 -10.93
N GLN A 47 24.16 36.17 -11.01
CA GLN A 47 23.95 35.45 -12.27
C GLN A 47 22.60 35.76 -12.92
N LEU A 48 21.56 36.01 -12.13
CA LEU A 48 20.21 36.30 -12.61
C LEU A 48 19.97 37.78 -12.97
N HIS A 49 21.01 38.64 -13.00
CA HIS A 49 20.86 40.09 -13.22
C HIS A 49 20.10 40.51 -14.48
N LYS A 50 20.12 39.69 -15.54
CA LYS A 50 19.41 39.96 -16.81
C LYS A 50 18.00 39.36 -16.87
N LYS A 51 17.61 38.56 -15.89
CA LYS A 51 16.35 37.81 -15.87
C LYS A 51 15.32 38.51 -14.98
N THR A 52 14.03 38.28 -15.26
CA THR A 52 12.95 38.81 -14.42
C THR A 52 12.88 38.01 -13.12
N ARG A 53 12.95 38.69 -11.99
CA ARG A 53 12.99 38.06 -10.66
C ARG A 53 11.88 38.65 -9.80
N VAL A 54 11.05 37.78 -9.24
CA VAL A 54 10.05 38.15 -8.24
C VAL A 54 10.40 37.39 -6.97
N LEU A 55 10.70 38.14 -5.92
CA LEU A 55 11.10 37.63 -4.61
C LEU A 55 10.02 38.01 -3.59
N VAL A 56 9.42 37.00 -2.98
CA VAL A 56 8.59 37.16 -1.78
C VAL A 56 9.46 36.83 -0.59
N THR A 57 9.59 37.72 0.39
CA THR A 57 10.40 37.44 1.58
C THR A 57 9.90 38.23 2.78
N HIS A 58 10.09 37.66 3.97
CA HIS A 58 9.93 38.37 5.24
C HIS A 58 11.19 39.16 5.63
N GLY A 59 12.35 38.85 5.01
CA GLY A 59 13.62 39.47 5.34
C GLY A 59 13.74 40.91 4.81
N ILE A 60 13.93 41.87 5.71
CA ILE A 60 14.10 43.29 5.37
C ILE A 60 15.48 43.63 4.79
N MET A 61 16.44 42.72 4.98
CA MET A 61 17.87 42.88 4.72
C MET A 61 18.24 43.29 3.30
N PHE A 62 17.46 42.84 2.32
CA PHE A 62 17.80 43.00 0.90
C PHE A 62 16.86 43.96 0.17
N LEU A 63 15.86 44.52 0.86
CA LEU A 63 14.85 45.42 0.28
C LEU A 63 15.44 46.69 -0.35
N PRO A 64 16.53 47.31 0.15
CA PRO A 64 17.09 48.51 -0.50
C PRO A 64 17.72 48.23 -1.88
N GLN A 65 18.06 46.98 -2.17
CA GLN A 65 18.75 46.59 -3.41
C GLN A 65 17.80 46.12 -4.52
N VAL A 66 16.48 46.16 -4.29
CA VAL A 66 15.47 45.74 -5.27
C VAL A 66 14.92 46.94 -6.06
N ASP A 67 14.51 46.69 -7.29
CA ASP A 67 14.04 47.75 -8.19
C ASP A 67 12.64 48.28 -7.81
N MET A 68 11.75 47.40 -7.34
CA MET A 68 10.38 47.73 -6.97
C MET A 68 9.89 46.82 -5.84
N ILE A 69 9.20 47.41 -4.88
CA ILE A 69 8.58 46.72 -3.74
C ILE A 69 7.06 46.84 -3.89
N VAL A 70 6.35 45.74 -3.61
CA VAL A 70 4.89 45.68 -3.60
C VAL A 70 4.45 45.19 -2.22
N VAL A 71 3.58 45.97 -1.57
CA VAL A 71 3.09 45.67 -0.22
C VAL A 71 1.65 45.19 -0.29
N MET A 72 1.38 44.04 0.32
CA MET A 72 0.06 43.41 0.34
C MET A 72 -0.49 43.35 1.77
N LYS A 73 -1.77 43.68 1.95
CA LYS A 73 -2.50 43.57 3.23
C LYS A 73 -3.92 43.08 2.96
N GLY A 74 -4.37 42.07 3.70
CA GLY A 74 -5.74 41.54 3.56
C GLY A 74 -6.06 40.94 2.18
N GLY A 75 -5.05 40.53 1.40
CA GLY A 75 -5.22 40.02 0.03
C GLY A 75 -5.24 41.10 -1.06
N GLU A 76 -5.09 42.38 -0.71
CA GLU A 76 -5.05 43.50 -1.66
C GLU A 76 -3.66 44.16 -1.68
N ILE A 77 -3.32 44.78 -2.82
CA ILE A 77 -2.09 45.58 -2.97
C ILE A 77 -2.37 46.98 -2.41
N VAL A 78 -1.65 47.36 -1.35
CA VAL A 78 -1.84 48.65 -0.68
C VAL A 78 -0.92 49.72 -1.26
N GLU A 79 0.37 49.39 -1.41
CA GLU A 79 1.42 50.32 -1.83
C GLU A 79 2.37 49.62 -2.82
N ARG A 80 2.92 50.39 -3.75
CA ARG A 80 3.98 49.94 -4.66
C ARG A 80 4.93 51.10 -4.96
N GLY A 81 6.23 50.84 -5.00
CA GLY A 81 7.23 51.87 -5.28
C GLY A 81 8.65 51.41 -5.00
N THR A 82 9.61 52.32 -5.14
CA THR A 82 10.98 52.09 -4.69
C THR A 82 11.08 52.17 -3.17
N PHE A 83 12.16 51.64 -2.59
CA PHE A 83 12.38 51.66 -1.14
C PHE A 83 12.29 53.08 -0.54
N LYS A 84 12.82 54.09 -1.24
CA LYS A 84 12.80 55.48 -0.79
C LYS A 84 11.41 56.09 -0.87
N GLU A 85 10.69 55.89 -1.97
CA GLU A 85 9.33 56.39 -2.16
C GLU A 85 8.36 55.84 -1.09
N LEU A 86 8.48 54.54 -0.76
CA LEU A 86 7.64 53.91 0.26
C LEU A 86 7.98 54.34 1.69
N LEU A 87 9.25 54.72 1.93
CA LEU A 87 9.67 55.27 3.22
C LEU A 87 9.13 56.70 3.43
N ASP A 88 9.15 57.51 2.36
CA ASP A 88 8.66 58.89 2.37
C ASP A 88 7.14 58.97 2.56
N GLN A 89 6.40 58.01 2.01
CA GLN A 89 4.93 57.93 2.12
C GLN A 89 4.45 57.65 3.55
N LYS A 90 5.31 57.14 4.45
CA LYS A 90 4.99 56.79 5.85
C LYS A 90 3.72 55.95 5.99
N GLY A 91 3.49 55.07 5.03
CA GLY A 91 2.34 54.18 4.97
C GLY A 91 2.58 52.85 5.70
N GLU A 92 1.87 51.82 5.29
CA GLU A 92 1.90 50.49 5.92
C GLU A 92 3.29 49.84 5.85
N PHE A 93 4.06 50.12 4.79
CA PHE A 93 5.45 49.66 4.66
C PHE A 93 6.36 50.16 5.78
N SER A 94 6.22 51.45 6.12
CA SER A 94 7.05 52.09 7.15
C SER A 94 6.71 51.57 8.54
N ASP A 95 5.43 51.30 8.82
CA ASP A 95 4.99 50.69 10.07
C ASP A 95 5.52 49.25 10.21
N PHE A 96 5.50 48.46 9.12
CA PHE A 96 6.09 47.12 9.08
C PHE A 96 7.61 47.13 9.37
N LEU A 97 8.35 48.05 8.75
CA LEU A 97 9.80 48.22 8.97
C LEU A 97 10.11 48.54 10.44
N VAL A 98 9.38 49.49 11.04
CA VAL A 98 9.57 49.88 12.44
C VAL A 98 9.32 48.70 13.37
N GLN A 99 8.29 47.91 13.12
CA GLN A 99 7.99 46.74 13.93
C GLN A 99 9.08 45.67 13.82
N HIS A 100 9.52 45.33 12.60
CA HIS A 100 10.57 44.33 12.39
C HIS A 100 11.93 44.76 12.98
N LEU A 101 12.27 46.05 12.90
CA LEU A 101 13.51 46.59 13.48
C LEU A 101 13.50 46.62 15.01
N ALA A 102 12.32 46.68 15.63
CA ALA A 102 12.18 46.59 17.09
C ALA A 102 12.32 45.15 17.61
N GLU A 103 11.98 44.16 16.77
CA GLU A 103 12.03 42.73 17.10
C GLU A 103 13.39 42.06 16.75
N THR A 104 14.15 42.62 15.81
CA THR A 104 15.42 42.05 15.33
C THR A 104 16.62 42.68 16.05
N ASP A 105 17.54 41.86 16.59
CA ASP A 105 18.79 42.34 17.19
C ASP A 105 19.61 43.18 16.18
N GLN A 106 20.04 44.39 16.59
CA GLN A 106 20.77 45.36 15.75
C GLN A 106 22.04 44.82 15.05
N ARG A 107 22.53 43.64 15.44
CA ARG A 107 23.77 43.03 14.93
C ARG A 107 23.65 42.42 13.54
N GLU A 108 22.43 42.20 13.04
CA GLU A 108 22.23 41.60 11.73
C GLU A 108 22.08 42.62 10.59
N LEU A 109 21.92 43.92 10.85
CA LEU A 109 21.71 44.90 9.78
C LEU A 109 22.95 45.14 8.91
N ILE A 110 22.73 45.33 7.60
CA ILE A 110 23.77 45.77 6.65
C ILE A 110 24.10 47.25 6.94
N PRO A 111 25.38 47.68 6.92
CA PRO A 111 25.78 49.08 7.14
C PRO A 111 25.01 50.10 6.28
N GLU A 112 24.68 49.75 5.03
CA GLU A 112 23.85 50.59 4.13
C GLU A 112 22.42 50.81 4.63
N MET A 113 21.81 49.80 5.26
CA MET A 113 20.51 49.97 5.92
C MET A 113 20.66 50.82 7.18
N GLU A 114 21.75 50.66 7.92
CA GLU A 114 22.00 51.47 9.12
C GLU A 114 22.07 52.96 8.80
N GLU A 115 22.67 53.35 7.68
CA GLU A 115 22.80 54.74 7.24
C GLU A 115 21.44 55.34 6.79
N LEU A 116 20.67 54.60 5.99
CA LEU A 116 19.33 55.01 5.52
C LEU A 116 18.25 55.00 6.61
N VAL A 117 18.34 54.08 7.58
CA VAL A 117 17.38 53.96 8.69
C VAL A 117 17.67 54.99 9.80
N LYS A 118 18.93 55.40 9.99
CA LYS A 118 19.33 56.35 11.04
C LYS A 118 18.76 57.76 10.85
N GLU A 119 18.56 58.23 9.63
CA GLU A 119 18.14 59.63 9.38
C GLU A 119 16.64 59.88 9.59
N ASP A 120 15.75 58.99 9.11
CA ASP A 120 14.29 59.22 9.11
C ASP A 120 13.47 58.32 10.05
N VAL A 121 13.93 57.08 10.31
CA VAL A 121 13.17 56.10 11.09
C VAL A 121 13.39 56.29 12.59
N ILE A 122 14.62 56.58 13.03
CA ILE A 122 14.93 56.85 14.46
C ILE A 122 14.11 58.03 14.99
N ARG A 123 13.93 59.09 14.19
CA ARG A 123 13.06 60.24 14.54
C ARG A 123 11.60 59.84 14.73
N THR A 124 11.10 58.90 13.93
CA THR A 124 9.71 58.46 13.96
C THR A 124 9.46 57.47 15.10
N VAL A 125 10.42 56.58 15.38
CA VAL A 125 10.41 55.65 16.52
C VAL A 125 10.53 56.39 17.85
N GLN A 126 11.47 57.34 17.99
CA GLN A 126 11.58 58.16 19.21
C GLN A 126 10.32 58.99 19.48
N LYS A 127 9.64 59.47 18.44
CA LYS A 127 8.38 60.24 18.56
C LYS A 127 7.16 59.38 18.92
N ARG A 128 7.19 58.08 18.64
CA ARG A 128 6.14 57.11 19.05
C ARG A 128 6.41 56.52 20.43
N MET A 129 7.66 56.23 20.78
CA MET A 129 8.03 55.76 22.13
C MET A 129 7.67 56.79 23.21
N SER A 130 7.82 58.09 22.94
CA SER A 130 7.38 59.15 23.88
C SER A 130 5.86 59.23 24.10
N LYS A 131 5.04 58.65 23.21
CA LYS A 131 3.57 58.57 23.36
C LYS A 131 3.10 57.32 24.11
N SER A 132 3.89 56.25 24.11
CA SER A 132 3.53 54.99 24.78
C SER A 132 3.78 55.03 26.29
N ASP A 133 4.79 55.78 26.73
CA ASP A 133 5.11 55.92 28.16
C ASP A 133 4.08 56.76 28.94
N SER A 134 3.31 57.60 28.24
CA SER A 134 2.22 58.40 28.85
C SER A 134 0.93 57.61 29.11
N ILE A 135 0.78 56.40 28.55
CA ILE A 135 -0.41 55.56 28.73
C ILE A 135 -0.22 54.53 29.86
N LYS A 136 1.02 54.12 30.16
CA LYS A 136 1.32 53.19 31.27
C LYS A 136 1.11 53.82 32.65
N SER A 137 1.27 55.13 32.80
CA SER A 137 1.11 55.83 34.09
C SER A 137 -0.33 56.03 34.54
N ILE A 138 -1.32 55.81 33.66
CA ILE A 138 -2.76 55.95 33.99
C ILE A 138 -3.36 54.61 34.43
N SER A 139 -2.84 53.48 33.93
CA SER A 139 -3.39 52.14 34.23
C SER A 139 -3.00 51.61 35.63
N SER A 140 -1.90 52.10 36.20
CA SER A 140 -1.45 51.72 37.55
C SER A 140 -2.25 52.35 38.70
N THR A 141 -3.14 53.31 38.43
CA THR A 141 -3.87 54.05 39.47
C THR A 141 -5.30 53.51 39.70
N ILE A 142 -5.84 52.66 38.81
CA ILE A 142 -7.25 52.21 38.88
C ILE A 142 -7.40 50.80 39.48
N SER A 143 -6.31 50.03 39.65
CA SER A 143 -6.37 48.62 40.05
C SER A 143 -6.29 48.35 41.57
N ASN A 144 -6.26 49.39 42.42
CA ASN A 144 -6.16 49.24 43.88
C ASN A 144 -7.28 49.96 44.65
N SER A 145 -8.55 49.63 44.38
CA SER A 145 -9.62 49.85 45.37
C SER A 145 -10.95 49.18 44.98
N SER A 146 -11.31 48.15 45.77
CA SER A 146 -12.66 47.57 46.02
C SER A 146 -12.78 46.09 45.63
N CYS A 147 -12.37 45.15 46.48
CA CYS A 147 -13.09 44.52 47.61
C CYS A 147 -14.19 43.50 47.25
N LYS A 148 -13.95 42.24 47.67
CA LYS A 148 -14.93 41.17 47.91
C LYS A 148 -15.85 41.54 49.09
N LEU A 149 -17.17 41.28 49.00
CA LEU A 149 -17.92 40.49 50.01
C LEU A 149 -19.41 40.19 49.65
N SER A 150 -19.80 38.93 49.92
CA SER A 150 -21.09 38.41 50.48
C SER A 150 -22.44 38.40 49.73
N ILE A 151 -22.83 37.18 49.29
CA ILE A 151 -24.06 36.37 49.53
C ILE A 151 -25.32 37.06 50.13
N THR A 152 -26.53 36.90 49.53
CA THR A 152 -27.69 36.04 49.99
C THR A 152 -29.09 36.45 49.46
N LYS A 153 -29.83 35.46 48.87
CA LYS A 153 -31.32 35.27 48.69
C LYS A 153 -32.11 36.29 47.81
N GLN A 154 -33.11 35.94 46.98
CA GLN A 154 -34.19 34.93 47.03
C GLN A 154 -34.89 34.77 45.63
N THR A 155 -35.30 33.54 45.27
CA THR A 155 -36.56 33.04 44.58
C THR A 155 -37.32 33.92 43.55
N LYS A 156 -38.00 33.44 42.48
CA LYS A 156 -38.57 32.13 42.10
C LYS A 156 -39.09 32.16 40.63
N GLU A 157 -39.05 30.98 39.99
CA GLU A 157 -40.00 30.38 39.00
C GLU A 157 -40.31 31.05 37.64
N GLY A 158 -40.18 30.25 36.57
CA GLY A 158 -40.71 30.53 35.22
C GLY A 158 -40.16 29.60 34.13
N THR A 159 -40.82 28.46 33.96
CA THR A 159 -40.66 27.36 33.00
C THR A 159 -40.44 27.75 31.54
N GLU A 160 -39.48 27.11 30.85
CA GLU A 160 -39.59 26.85 29.39
C GLU A 160 -38.78 25.62 28.97
N LEU A 161 -39.29 24.95 27.94
CA LEU A 161 -39.12 23.54 27.63
C LEU A 161 -37.73 23.15 27.11
N CYS A 162 -37.32 21.95 27.49
CA CYS A 162 -36.18 21.24 26.92
C CYS A 162 -36.57 20.66 25.54
N VAL A 163 -35.93 21.14 24.46
CA VAL A 163 -36.00 20.53 23.13
C VAL A 163 -34.64 19.88 22.83
N ASP A 164 -34.72 18.60 22.47
CA ASP A 164 -33.66 17.60 22.38
C ASP A 164 -32.41 18.00 21.59
N SER A 165 -31.26 17.64 22.16
CA SER A 165 -29.93 17.54 21.55
C SER A 165 -29.77 16.33 20.59
N ARG A 166 -30.85 15.94 19.88
CA ARG A 166 -30.85 14.83 18.91
C ARG A 166 -30.72 15.28 17.44
N THR A 167 -30.81 16.57 17.16
CA THR A 167 -30.92 17.08 15.77
C THR A 167 -29.56 17.40 15.11
N GLN A 168 -28.46 17.48 15.86
CA GLN A 168 -27.13 17.75 15.29
C GLN A 168 -26.35 16.51 14.85
N ASN A 169 -26.66 15.32 15.40
CA ASN A 169 -25.99 14.07 15.00
C ASN A 169 -26.64 13.37 13.79
N GLN A 170 -27.83 13.81 13.35
CA GLN A 170 -28.51 13.23 12.18
C GLN A 170 -28.17 13.92 10.85
N THR A 171 -27.77 15.20 10.87
CA THR A 171 -27.36 15.94 9.66
C THR A 171 -25.96 15.55 9.22
N ALA A 172 -25.00 15.41 10.14
CA ALA A 172 -23.63 14.98 9.81
C ALA A 172 -23.54 13.53 9.27
N ASN A 173 -24.48 12.66 9.65
CA ASN A 173 -24.47 11.26 9.20
C ASN A 173 -25.20 11.07 7.86
N ARG A 174 -26.12 11.98 7.48
CA ARG A 174 -26.80 11.98 6.17
C ARG A 174 -25.87 12.44 5.05
N ASP A 175 -24.99 13.41 5.31
CA ASP A 175 -24.08 13.93 4.28
C ASP A 175 -22.96 12.93 3.95
N ALA A 176 -22.51 12.13 4.92
CA ALA A 176 -21.54 11.05 4.70
C ALA A 176 -22.15 9.85 3.94
N THR A 177 -23.44 9.56 4.13
CA THR A 177 -24.12 8.50 3.36
C THR A 177 -24.52 8.96 1.96
N LEU A 178 -24.82 10.25 1.76
CA LEU A 178 -25.11 10.81 0.44
C LEU A 178 -23.87 10.80 -0.46
N HIS A 179 -22.70 11.18 0.08
CA HIS A 179 -21.43 11.16 -0.64
C HIS A 179 -20.97 9.74 -1.02
N GLN A 180 -21.28 8.73 -0.19
CA GLN A 180 -21.00 7.33 -0.52
C GLN A 180 -21.99 6.75 -1.56
N LEU A 181 -23.22 7.25 -1.62
CA LEU A 181 -24.20 6.86 -2.64
C LEU A 181 -23.89 7.50 -4.01
N GLU A 182 -23.41 8.74 -4.03
CA GLU A 182 -22.94 9.44 -5.24
C GLU A 182 -21.70 8.76 -5.84
N GLU A 183 -20.72 8.35 -5.02
CA GLU A 183 -19.54 7.58 -5.49
C GLU A 183 -19.91 6.22 -6.09
N VAL A 184 -20.95 5.55 -5.55
CA VAL A 184 -21.42 4.25 -6.06
C VAL A 184 -22.23 4.40 -7.34
N GLU A 185 -22.99 5.49 -7.51
CA GLU A 185 -23.66 5.80 -8.78
C GLU A 185 -22.68 6.23 -9.88
N GLU A 186 -21.64 7.03 -9.56
CA GLU A 186 -20.56 7.34 -10.50
C GLU A 186 -19.76 6.10 -10.90
N MET A 187 -19.47 5.19 -9.97
CA MET A 187 -18.83 3.91 -10.29
C MET A 187 -19.68 3.03 -11.21
N LYS A 188 -21.00 2.96 -11.00
CA LYS A 188 -21.92 2.21 -11.89
C LYS A 188 -22.05 2.85 -13.26
N LEU A 189 -22.06 4.19 -13.35
CA LEU A 189 -22.12 4.92 -14.60
C LEU A 189 -20.84 4.68 -15.42
N ASN A 190 -19.67 4.76 -14.79
CA ASN A 190 -18.37 4.49 -15.41
C ASN A 190 -18.24 3.03 -15.88
N GLN A 191 -18.71 2.07 -15.09
CA GLN A 191 -18.70 0.65 -15.46
C GLN A 191 -19.65 0.34 -16.64
N SER A 192 -20.77 1.07 -16.77
CA SER A 192 -21.67 0.97 -17.92
C SER A 192 -21.09 1.60 -19.20
N MET A 193 -20.28 2.66 -19.04
CA MET A 193 -19.57 3.33 -20.13
C MET A 193 -18.42 2.47 -20.65
N GLU A 194 -17.67 1.81 -19.75
CA GLU A 194 -16.64 0.83 -20.10
C GLU A 194 -17.22 -0.36 -20.89
N MET A 195 -18.39 -0.90 -20.50
CA MET A 195 -19.02 -1.97 -21.28
C MET A 195 -19.51 -1.54 -22.67
N LYS A 196 -19.88 -0.27 -22.86
CA LYS A 196 -20.24 0.29 -24.19
C LYS A 196 -19.03 0.56 -25.07
N ILE A 197 -17.89 0.95 -24.49
CA ILE A 197 -16.62 1.16 -25.20
C ILE A 197 -16.03 -0.18 -25.67
N VAL A 198 -16.05 -1.21 -24.81
CA VAL A 198 -15.61 -2.58 -25.16
C VAL A 198 -16.48 -3.23 -26.24
N GLY A 199 -17.77 -2.84 -26.34
CA GLY A 199 -18.67 -3.30 -27.39
C GLY A 199 -18.37 -2.70 -28.78
N ASN A 200 -17.81 -1.50 -28.83
CA ASN A 200 -17.56 -0.78 -30.10
C ASN A 200 -16.14 -1.05 -30.64
N GLU A 201 -15.15 -1.31 -29.78
CA GLU A 201 -13.78 -1.67 -30.19
C GLU A 201 -13.68 -3.05 -30.86
N LYS A 202 -14.61 -3.97 -30.57
CA LYS A 202 -14.66 -5.29 -31.22
C LYS A 202 -15.06 -5.23 -32.71
N LYS A 203 -15.74 -4.18 -33.17
CA LYS A 203 -16.08 -4.01 -34.59
C LYS A 203 -14.97 -3.35 -35.40
N THR A 204 -14.17 -2.50 -34.78
CA THR A 204 -13.09 -1.74 -35.46
C THR A 204 -11.78 -2.54 -35.52
N ASN A 205 -11.48 -3.35 -34.51
CA ASN A 205 -10.24 -4.15 -34.47
C ASN A 205 -10.23 -5.38 -35.40
N ILE A 206 -11.37 -5.80 -35.96
CA ILE A 206 -11.42 -6.92 -36.90
C ILE A 206 -11.05 -6.48 -38.33
N MET A 207 -11.16 -5.19 -38.68
CA MET A 207 -10.81 -4.68 -40.01
C MET A 207 -9.37 -4.18 -40.13
N ILE A 208 -8.69 -3.86 -39.02
CA ILE A 208 -7.34 -3.25 -39.02
C ILE A 208 -6.23 -4.30 -38.85
N THR A 209 -6.53 -5.47 -38.28
CA THR A 209 -5.54 -6.53 -37.97
C THR A 209 -5.02 -7.30 -39.19
N GLU A 210 -5.71 -7.30 -40.34
CA GLU A 210 -5.22 -8.04 -41.52
C GLU A 210 -4.21 -7.28 -42.39
N ILE A 211 -4.07 -5.95 -42.24
CA ILE A 211 -3.25 -5.14 -43.15
C ILE A 211 -1.87 -4.79 -42.56
N ASP A 212 -1.70 -4.78 -41.24
CA ASP A 212 -0.45 -4.32 -40.58
C ASP A 212 0.49 -5.42 -40.07
N GLU A 213 0.08 -6.70 -40.11
CA GLU A 213 0.82 -7.80 -39.50
C GLU A 213 2.06 -8.26 -40.30
N LYS A 214 2.19 -7.86 -41.58
CA LYS A 214 3.32 -8.29 -42.43
C LYS A 214 4.57 -7.41 -42.36
N ASN A 215 4.47 -6.15 -41.95
CA ASN A 215 5.60 -5.21 -42.03
C ASN A 215 6.41 -5.06 -40.73
N ASN A 216 5.83 -5.36 -39.56
CA ASN A 216 6.48 -5.12 -38.25
C ASN A 216 7.30 -6.31 -37.69
N VAL A 217 7.15 -7.51 -38.24
CA VAL A 217 7.91 -8.69 -37.77
C VAL A 217 9.40 -8.58 -38.13
N SER A 218 9.71 -8.03 -39.30
CA SER A 218 11.08 -7.81 -39.77
C SER A 218 11.86 -6.79 -38.92
N GLU A 219 11.18 -5.72 -38.49
CA GLU A 219 11.80 -4.62 -37.74
C GLU A 219 12.07 -5.00 -36.27
N LYS A 220 11.18 -5.79 -35.65
CA LYS A 220 11.40 -6.37 -34.32
C LYS A 220 12.54 -7.38 -34.30
N GLU A 221 12.68 -8.23 -35.33
CA GLU A 221 13.80 -9.16 -35.43
C GLU A 221 15.15 -8.46 -35.66
N ALA A 222 15.16 -7.35 -36.40
CA ALA A 222 16.34 -6.51 -36.60
C ALA A 222 16.80 -5.83 -35.30
N LEU A 223 15.86 -5.34 -34.48
CA LEU A 223 16.15 -4.74 -33.17
C LEU A 223 16.65 -5.76 -32.15
N LEU A 224 16.07 -6.97 -32.12
CA LEU A 224 16.49 -8.06 -31.23
C LEU A 224 17.92 -8.54 -31.56
N LYS A 225 18.28 -8.61 -32.86
CA LYS A 225 19.65 -8.90 -33.33
C LYS A 225 20.64 -7.79 -32.99
N LYS A 226 20.21 -6.53 -32.99
CA LYS A 226 21.05 -5.39 -32.59
C LYS A 226 21.37 -5.43 -31.09
N TYR A 227 20.39 -5.80 -30.26
CA TYR A 227 20.56 -5.92 -28.81
C TYR A 227 21.46 -7.11 -28.41
N THR A 228 21.27 -8.29 -29.03
CA THR A 228 22.10 -9.49 -28.73
C THR A 228 23.56 -9.35 -29.18
N ASN A 229 23.83 -8.59 -30.25
CA ASN A 229 25.21 -8.32 -30.68
C ASN A 229 25.92 -7.26 -29.81
N SER A 230 25.17 -6.41 -29.10
CA SER A 230 25.71 -5.45 -28.13
C SER A 230 26.26 -6.17 -26.88
N GLU A 231 25.55 -7.20 -26.38
CA GLU A 231 26.02 -7.98 -25.23
C GLU A 231 27.25 -8.85 -25.53
N ARG A 232 27.33 -9.46 -26.72
CA ARG A 232 28.51 -10.27 -27.12
C ARG A 232 29.80 -9.46 -27.26
N LYS A 233 29.73 -8.15 -27.52
CA LYS A 233 30.91 -7.26 -27.58
C LYS A 233 31.41 -6.89 -26.18
N THR A 234 30.51 -6.78 -25.20
CA THR A 234 30.85 -6.50 -23.81
C THR A 234 31.48 -7.71 -23.12
N GLU A 235 31.06 -8.94 -23.46
CA GLU A 235 31.63 -10.17 -22.90
C GLU A 235 33.03 -10.53 -23.44
N ARG A 236 33.34 -10.19 -24.70
CA ARG A 236 34.66 -10.52 -25.31
C ARG A 236 35.82 -9.61 -24.87
N THR A 237 35.53 -8.51 -24.18
CA THR A 237 36.59 -7.58 -23.71
C THR A 237 37.07 -7.91 -22.29
N HIS A 238 36.40 -8.84 -21.59
CA HIS A 238 36.73 -9.24 -20.21
C HIS A 238 37.31 -10.66 -20.06
N SER A 239 37.82 -11.27 -21.13
CA SER A 239 38.36 -12.64 -21.08
C SER A 239 39.71 -12.81 -21.78
N ILE A 240 40.70 -11.97 -21.46
CA ILE A 240 42.12 -12.35 -21.66
C ILE A 240 42.95 -11.94 -20.42
N SER A 241 43.60 -12.94 -19.84
CA SER A 241 44.59 -12.93 -18.74
C SER A 241 44.09 -12.80 -17.29
N ALA A 242 43.77 -13.96 -16.70
CA ALA A 242 43.90 -14.16 -15.25
C ALA A 242 44.48 -15.56 -15.01
N ILE A 243 45.81 -15.65 -14.96
CA ILE A 243 46.52 -16.73 -14.28
C ILE A 243 46.67 -16.30 -12.81
N ASP A 244 46.26 -17.19 -11.92
CA ASP A 244 46.45 -17.24 -10.47
C ASP A 244 47.20 -16.09 -9.80
N ARG A 245 46.46 -15.20 -9.13
CA ARG A 245 46.90 -14.55 -7.88
C ARG A 245 45.71 -14.38 -6.93
N LYS A 246 45.80 -15.00 -5.75
CA LYS A 246 44.92 -14.70 -4.60
C LYS A 246 44.95 -13.20 -4.32
N PRO A 247 43.81 -12.49 -4.23
CA PRO A 247 43.84 -11.11 -3.80
C PRO A 247 43.99 -11.05 -2.28
N ALA A 248 45.03 -10.31 -1.86
CA ALA A 248 45.23 -9.87 -0.49
C ALA A 248 44.03 -9.02 -0.02
N SER A 249 43.76 -9.11 1.27
CA SER A 249 42.78 -8.30 2.02
C SER A 249 42.88 -6.82 1.67
N GLN A 250 41.86 -6.27 1.00
CA GLN A 250 41.69 -4.84 0.86
C GLN A 250 41.04 -4.28 2.13
N PRO A 251 41.50 -3.13 2.65
CA PRO A 251 40.93 -2.51 3.84
C PRO A 251 39.54 -1.94 3.54
N GLU A 252 38.64 -2.11 4.50
CA GLU A 252 37.25 -1.65 4.47
C GLU A 252 37.14 -0.17 4.09
N VAL A 253 36.53 0.11 2.94
CA VAL A 253 36.00 1.45 2.64
C VAL A 253 34.80 1.66 3.56
N ASN A 254 35.04 2.36 4.66
CA ASN A 254 34.05 2.86 5.61
C ASN A 254 32.79 3.38 4.88
N GLN A 255 31.69 2.62 4.94
CA GLN A 255 30.33 3.09 4.64
C GLN A 255 29.94 4.13 5.70
N LYS A 256 30.43 5.36 5.57
CA LYS A 256 30.01 6.47 6.41
C LYS A 256 28.56 6.84 6.06
N THR A 257 27.70 6.72 7.08
CA THR A 257 26.46 7.48 7.31
C THR A 257 25.27 7.25 6.36
N LYS A 258 24.68 6.05 6.37
CA LYS A 258 23.23 5.90 6.18
C LYS A 258 22.61 5.57 7.54
N LEU A 259 21.98 6.57 8.19
CA LEU A 259 21.24 6.34 9.46
C LEU A 259 20.07 5.37 9.26
N ILE A 260 19.42 5.45 8.09
CA ILE A 260 18.28 4.61 7.74
C ILE A 260 18.79 3.32 7.10
N GLN A 261 18.62 2.20 7.80
CA GLN A 261 18.92 0.88 7.26
C GLN A 261 17.92 0.52 6.15
N THR A 262 18.43 0.17 4.97
CA THR A 262 17.61 -0.36 3.87
C THR A 262 17.10 -1.75 4.23
N GLU A 263 15.81 -1.99 4.03
CA GLU A 263 15.17 -3.27 4.39
C GLU A 263 15.79 -4.43 3.60
N THR A 264 16.44 -5.34 4.30
CA THR A 264 16.98 -6.58 3.72
C THR A 264 15.87 -7.62 3.71
N ALA A 265 15.32 -7.91 2.53
CA ALA A 265 14.42 -9.05 2.37
C ALA A 265 15.20 -10.36 2.60
N GLU A 266 14.84 -11.11 3.65
CA GLU A 266 15.36 -12.46 3.88
C GLU A 266 15.13 -13.33 2.64
N THR A 267 16.19 -13.94 2.11
CA THR A 267 16.12 -14.80 0.93
C THR A 267 16.06 -16.27 1.32
N GLY A 268 15.02 -17.00 0.90
CA GLY A 268 14.92 -18.44 1.17
C GLY A 268 13.50 -18.96 1.39
N ARG A 269 13.38 -20.17 1.94
CA ARG A 269 12.12 -20.76 2.42
C ARG A 269 11.79 -20.18 3.79
N VAL A 270 10.50 -19.98 4.07
CA VAL A 270 10.04 -19.59 5.41
C VAL A 270 10.45 -20.68 6.42
N LYS A 271 11.13 -20.27 7.50
CA LYS A 271 11.58 -21.19 8.55
C LYS A 271 10.36 -21.84 9.21
N ARG A 272 10.39 -23.17 9.43
CA ARG A 272 9.28 -23.91 10.08
C ARG A 272 8.88 -23.31 11.44
N GLY A 273 9.84 -22.73 12.16
CA GLY A 273 9.60 -22.05 13.43
C GLY A 273 8.59 -20.90 13.36
N VAL A 274 8.44 -20.24 12.20
CA VAL A 274 7.45 -19.15 12.02
C VAL A 274 6.02 -19.70 12.06
N TYR A 275 5.77 -20.83 11.39
CA TYR A 275 4.47 -21.49 11.43
C TYR A 275 4.14 -21.99 12.84
N LEU A 276 5.12 -22.58 13.53
CA LEU A 276 4.93 -23.03 14.92
C LEU A 276 4.64 -21.86 15.87
N HIS A 277 5.31 -20.73 15.67
CA HIS A 277 5.05 -19.53 16.47
C HIS A 277 3.62 -19.03 16.27
N TYR A 278 3.15 -18.96 15.02
CA TYR A 278 1.77 -18.57 14.71
C TYR A 278 0.75 -19.52 15.36
N CYS A 279 0.93 -20.83 15.22
CA CYS A 279 0.06 -21.82 15.86
C CYS A 279 0.09 -21.72 17.40
N LYS A 280 1.22 -21.33 17.99
CA LYS A 280 1.33 -21.12 19.44
C LYS A 280 0.56 -19.87 19.88
N CYS A 281 0.59 -18.78 19.10
CA CYS A 281 -0.17 -17.56 19.37
C CYS A 281 -1.69 -17.79 19.34
N MET A 282 -2.17 -18.61 18.39
CA MET A 282 -3.58 -19.02 18.29
C MET A 282 -4.04 -19.93 19.46
N GLY A 283 -3.10 -20.55 20.17
CA GLY A 283 -3.37 -21.57 21.18
C GLY A 283 -3.42 -22.98 20.58
N VAL A 284 -2.56 -23.86 21.09
CA VAL A 284 -2.37 -25.22 20.55
C VAL A 284 -3.67 -26.04 20.58
N TRP A 285 -4.47 -25.92 21.65
CA TRP A 285 -5.74 -26.65 21.79
C TRP A 285 -6.80 -26.23 20.78
N LEU A 286 -6.90 -24.94 20.48
CA LEU A 286 -7.83 -24.45 19.47
C LEU A 286 -7.41 -24.93 18.07
N VAL A 287 -6.12 -24.87 17.76
CA VAL A 287 -5.59 -25.41 16.49
C VAL A 287 -5.86 -26.91 16.37
N VAL A 288 -5.52 -27.72 17.37
CA VAL A 288 -5.80 -29.17 17.35
C VAL A 288 -7.30 -29.44 17.23
N GLY A 289 -8.14 -28.67 17.94
CA GLY A 289 -9.59 -28.75 17.85
C GLY A 289 -10.08 -28.49 16.42
N THR A 290 -9.62 -27.42 15.77
CA THR A 290 -10.03 -27.09 14.39
C THR A 290 -9.73 -28.20 13.40
N PHE A 291 -8.50 -28.75 13.42
CA PHE A 291 -8.11 -29.86 12.56
C PHE A 291 -8.92 -31.12 12.87
N SER A 292 -9.17 -31.42 14.14
CA SER A 292 -9.93 -32.61 14.54
C SER A 292 -11.40 -32.53 14.11
N LEU A 293 -12.07 -31.38 14.32
CA LEU A 293 -13.45 -31.19 13.87
C LEU A 293 -13.58 -31.21 12.35
N SER A 294 -12.59 -30.69 11.62
CA SER A 294 -12.58 -30.76 10.16
C SER A 294 -12.33 -32.17 9.63
N LEU A 295 -11.55 -32.98 10.34
CA LEU A 295 -11.40 -34.39 9.99
C LEU A 295 -12.71 -35.16 10.26
N LEU A 296 -13.36 -34.86 11.39
CA LEU A 296 -14.65 -35.44 11.74
C LEU A 296 -15.76 -35.07 10.73
N SER A 297 -15.81 -33.82 10.28
CA SER A 297 -16.77 -33.39 9.26
C SER A 297 -16.54 -34.11 7.93
N GLN A 298 -15.28 -34.26 7.53
CA GLN A 298 -14.94 -35.02 6.32
C GLN A 298 -15.27 -36.51 6.46
N ALA A 299 -15.02 -37.10 7.63
CA ALA A 299 -15.39 -38.49 7.90
C ALA A 299 -16.91 -38.71 7.83
N ALA A 300 -17.70 -37.80 8.42
CA ALA A 300 -19.16 -37.84 8.34
C ALA A 300 -19.68 -37.72 6.89
N ALA A 301 -19.06 -36.84 6.09
CA ALA A 301 -19.38 -36.70 4.67
C ALA A 301 -19.11 -38.00 3.89
N ILE A 302 -17.96 -38.63 4.13
CA ILE A 302 -17.59 -39.90 3.51
C ILE A 302 -18.55 -41.02 3.94
N LEU A 303 -18.88 -41.10 5.23
CA LEU A 303 -19.82 -42.08 5.75
C LEU A 303 -21.21 -41.91 5.13
N ALA A 304 -21.69 -40.68 4.95
CA ALA A 304 -22.94 -40.41 4.26
C ALA A 304 -22.92 -40.92 2.81
N ASN A 305 -21.82 -40.71 2.09
CA ASN A 305 -21.69 -41.15 0.69
C ASN A 305 -21.51 -42.68 0.57
N ILE A 306 -20.76 -43.32 1.47
CA ILE A 306 -20.68 -44.79 1.54
C ILE A 306 -22.06 -45.38 1.87
N TRP A 307 -22.80 -44.73 2.77
CA TRP A 307 -24.14 -45.17 3.13
C TRP A 307 -25.12 -45.07 1.95
N LEU A 308 -25.05 -43.98 1.19
CA LEU A 308 -25.83 -43.80 -0.04
C LEU A 308 -25.47 -44.86 -1.10
N SER A 309 -24.18 -45.18 -1.25
CA SER A 309 -23.71 -46.26 -2.11
C SER A 309 -24.33 -47.60 -1.71
N ARG A 310 -24.34 -47.91 -0.41
CA ARG A 310 -24.94 -49.15 0.12
C ARG A 310 -26.46 -49.20 -0.02
N TRP A 311 -27.13 -48.06 0.14
CA TRP A 311 -28.58 -47.98 -0.09
C TRP A 311 -28.92 -48.27 -1.56
N THR A 312 -28.07 -47.82 -2.48
CA THR A 312 -28.29 -48.01 -3.93
C THR A 312 -28.13 -49.46 -4.38
N SER A 313 -27.29 -50.26 -3.71
CA SER A 313 -27.06 -51.67 -4.08
C SER A 313 -27.93 -52.69 -3.35
N ASP A 314 -28.68 -52.28 -2.33
CA ASP A 314 -29.56 -53.18 -1.58
C ASP A 314 -30.82 -53.55 -2.39
N GLN A 315 -30.77 -54.69 -3.07
CA GLN A 315 -31.89 -55.25 -3.83
C GLN A 315 -33.14 -55.54 -2.96
N SER A 316 -32.97 -55.63 -1.64
CA SER A 316 -34.06 -55.92 -0.70
C SER A 316 -34.85 -54.68 -0.25
N ALA A 317 -34.42 -53.48 -0.70
CA ALA A 317 -35.09 -52.21 -0.43
C ALA A 317 -36.27 -51.94 -1.39
N ALA A 318 -36.28 -52.55 -2.58
CA ALA A 318 -37.36 -52.46 -3.55
C ALA A 318 -37.70 -53.85 -4.10
N VAL A 319 -38.81 -54.43 -3.66
CA VAL A 319 -39.31 -55.72 -4.16
C VAL A 319 -40.43 -55.42 -5.14
N ASN A 320 -40.34 -55.87 -6.40
CA ASN A 320 -41.35 -55.63 -7.44
C ASN A 320 -41.73 -54.15 -7.65
N GLY A 321 -40.79 -53.22 -7.52
CA GLY A 321 -41.01 -51.79 -7.73
C GLY A 321 -41.71 -51.06 -6.58
N THR A 322 -42.13 -51.74 -5.51
CA THR A 322 -42.61 -51.11 -4.28
C THR A 322 -41.48 -51.04 -3.26
N GLN A 323 -41.22 -49.83 -2.73
CA GLN A 323 -40.20 -49.62 -1.71
C GLN A 323 -40.72 -50.06 -0.34
N VAL A 324 -39.95 -50.89 0.36
CA VAL A 324 -40.27 -51.30 1.73
C VAL A 324 -40.08 -50.09 2.66
N LEU A 325 -41.17 -49.58 3.24
CA LEU A 325 -41.15 -48.34 4.02
C LEU A 325 -40.13 -48.37 5.17
N ASP A 326 -40.06 -49.47 5.92
CA ASP A 326 -39.20 -49.57 7.10
C ASP A 326 -37.71 -49.47 6.76
N LYS A 327 -37.27 -50.19 5.71
CA LYS A 327 -35.88 -50.14 5.22
C LYS A 327 -35.54 -48.79 4.62
N ARG A 328 -36.44 -48.21 3.82
CA ARG A 328 -36.25 -46.87 3.25
C ARG A 328 -36.10 -45.82 4.35
N ASN A 329 -36.99 -45.85 5.36
CA ASN A 329 -36.95 -44.91 6.47
C ASN A 329 -35.65 -45.07 7.29
N PHE A 330 -35.17 -46.31 7.49
CA PHE A 330 -33.87 -46.55 8.14
C PHE A 330 -32.70 -45.94 7.35
N TYR A 331 -32.62 -46.19 6.04
CA TYR A 331 -31.56 -45.61 5.20
C TYR A 331 -31.60 -44.08 5.19
N LEU A 332 -32.79 -43.48 5.07
CA LEU A 332 -32.99 -42.03 5.11
C LEU A 332 -32.61 -41.42 6.47
N GLN A 333 -33.01 -42.06 7.58
CA GLN A 333 -32.66 -41.60 8.93
C GLN A 333 -31.14 -41.58 9.12
N MET A 334 -30.46 -42.67 8.76
CA MET A 334 -29.00 -42.74 8.86
C MET A 334 -28.31 -41.71 7.97
N TYR A 335 -28.75 -41.54 6.72
CA TYR A 335 -28.23 -40.49 5.83
C TYR A 335 -28.42 -39.09 6.42
N PHE A 336 -29.60 -38.80 6.98
CA PHE A 336 -29.89 -37.54 7.66
C PHE A 336 -28.98 -37.33 8.89
N THR A 337 -28.75 -38.36 9.70
CA THR A 337 -27.86 -38.24 10.88
C THR A 337 -26.42 -37.94 10.50
N PHE A 338 -25.87 -38.58 9.46
CA PHE A 338 -24.52 -38.29 8.97
C PHE A 338 -24.42 -36.88 8.36
N GLY A 339 -25.44 -36.46 7.59
CA GLY A 339 -25.50 -35.10 7.05
C GLY A 339 -25.60 -34.03 8.14
N LEU A 340 -26.42 -34.26 9.17
CA LEU A 340 -26.52 -33.35 10.32
C LEU A 340 -25.20 -33.30 11.10
N ALA A 341 -24.57 -34.44 11.36
CA ALA A 341 -23.27 -34.51 12.02
C ALA A 341 -22.18 -33.78 11.21
N GLN A 342 -22.18 -33.92 9.88
CA GLN A 342 -21.29 -33.18 8.99
C GLN A 342 -21.52 -31.66 9.12
N VAL A 343 -22.76 -31.19 9.00
CA VAL A 343 -23.09 -29.76 9.07
C VAL A 343 -22.67 -29.17 10.42
N VAL A 344 -23.00 -29.84 11.53
CA VAL A 344 -22.62 -29.40 12.89
C VAL A 344 -21.11 -29.34 13.03
N ALA A 345 -20.39 -30.37 12.56
CA ALA A 345 -18.92 -30.40 12.64
C ALA A 345 -18.26 -29.33 11.77
N VAL A 346 -18.78 -29.07 10.55
CA VAL A 346 -18.29 -27.97 9.69
C VAL A 346 -18.49 -26.63 10.37
N VAL A 347 -19.71 -26.34 10.84
CA VAL A 347 -20.02 -25.06 11.49
C VAL A 347 -19.15 -24.86 12.73
N ALA A 348 -19.03 -25.87 13.58
CA ALA A 348 -18.17 -25.82 14.75
C ALA A 348 -16.69 -25.65 14.39
N SER A 349 -16.19 -26.28 13.32
CA SER A 349 -14.81 -26.09 12.85
C SER A 349 -14.54 -24.66 12.36
N ILE A 350 -15.52 -24.03 11.68
CA ILE A 350 -15.40 -22.65 11.19
C ILE A 350 -15.38 -21.68 12.36
N PHE A 351 -16.29 -21.83 13.34
CA PHE A 351 -16.32 -20.99 14.53
C PHE A 351 -15.04 -21.13 15.36
N MET A 352 -14.57 -22.37 15.58
CA MET A 352 -13.31 -22.60 16.29
C MET A 352 -12.12 -21.95 15.59
N LEU A 353 -12.05 -22.04 14.26
CA LEU A 353 -10.95 -21.43 13.50
C LEU A 353 -11.00 -19.91 13.58
N ALA A 354 -12.19 -19.32 13.46
CA ALA A 354 -12.38 -17.87 13.58
C ALA A 354 -11.94 -17.35 14.96
N ILE A 355 -12.33 -18.04 16.04
CA ILE A 355 -11.92 -17.68 17.40
C ILE A 355 -10.40 -17.80 17.55
N ALA A 356 -9.81 -18.90 17.06
CA ALA A 356 -8.38 -19.15 17.15
C ALA A 356 -7.55 -18.06 16.43
N THR A 357 -7.99 -17.61 15.25
CA THR A 357 -7.27 -16.60 14.47
C THR A 357 -7.40 -15.20 15.08
N VAL A 358 -8.58 -14.83 15.58
CA VAL A 358 -8.79 -13.53 16.26
C VAL A 358 -7.94 -13.44 17.53
N LEU A 359 -7.91 -14.50 18.35
CA LEU A 359 -7.06 -14.55 19.54
C LEU A 359 -5.57 -14.50 19.17
N GLY A 360 -5.17 -15.26 18.14
CA GLY A 360 -3.79 -15.28 17.65
C GLY A 360 -3.31 -13.92 17.14
N ALA A 361 -4.15 -13.21 16.39
CA ALA A 361 -3.83 -11.88 15.88
C ALA A 361 -3.80 -10.83 17.00
N GLY A 362 -4.72 -10.89 17.96
CA GLY A 362 -4.71 -10.04 19.15
C GLY A 362 -3.40 -10.18 19.95
N HIS A 363 -2.95 -11.42 20.22
CA HIS A 363 -1.68 -11.67 20.88
C HIS A 363 -0.47 -11.15 20.08
N LEU A 364 -0.48 -11.31 18.76
CA LEU A 364 0.61 -10.80 17.91
C LEU A 364 0.67 -9.27 17.94
N HIS A 365 -0.48 -8.61 17.81
CA HIS A 365 -0.56 -7.15 17.86
C HIS A 365 -0.12 -6.61 19.23
N GLU A 366 -0.61 -7.18 20.33
CA GLU A 366 -0.23 -6.77 21.69
C GLU A 366 1.27 -6.98 21.94
N SER A 367 1.83 -8.11 21.49
CA SER A 367 3.25 -8.40 21.64
C SER A 367 4.11 -7.41 20.84
N ILE A 368 3.74 -7.11 19.60
CA ILE A 368 4.46 -6.14 18.76
C ILE A 368 4.39 -4.75 19.39
N LEU A 369 3.20 -4.32 19.81
CA LEU A 369 2.99 -3.01 20.42
C LEU A 369 3.81 -2.84 21.71
N SER A 370 3.73 -3.83 22.62
CA SER A 370 4.48 -3.82 23.88
C SER A 370 6.00 -3.79 23.66
N ASN A 371 6.49 -4.52 22.66
CA ASN A 371 7.92 -4.53 22.31
C ASN A 371 8.37 -3.19 21.70
N ILE A 372 7.58 -2.59 20.79
CA ILE A 372 7.90 -1.29 20.18
C ILE A 372 7.97 -0.19 21.24
N LEU A 373 7.01 -0.17 22.19
CA LEU A 373 6.99 0.82 23.27
C LEU A 373 8.20 0.73 24.21
N ARG A 374 8.91 -0.42 24.24
CA ARG A 374 10.10 -0.65 25.05
C ARG A 374 11.41 -0.48 24.27
N CYS A 375 11.35 -0.15 22.98
CA CYS A 375 12.55 0.06 22.18
C CYS A 375 13.26 1.37 22.54
N PRO A 376 14.61 1.42 22.54
CA PRO A 376 15.37 2.65 22.76
C PRO A 376 15.18 3.64 21.61
N MET A 377 15.44 4.92 21.86
CA MET A 377 15.25 5.98 20.85
C MET A 377 16.09 5.76 19.58
N SER A 378 17.25 5.12 19.70
CA SER A 378 18.11 4.73 18.57
C SER A 378 17.39 3.83 17.55
N PHE A 379 16.42 3.02 17.97
CA PHE A 379 15.60 2.23 17.05
C PHE A 379 14.72 3.12 16.18
N PHE A 380 14.12 4.16 16.76
CA PHE A 380 13.25 5.09 16.05
C PHE A 380 14.03 6.06 15.14
N ASP A 381 15.27 6.38 15.49
CA ASP A 381 16.15 7.21 14.65
C ASP A 381 16.69 6.46 13.43
N THR A 382 16.82 5.13 13.53
CA THR A 382 17.34 4.26 12.45
C THR A 382 16.23 3.60 11.63
N THR A 383 15.03 3.46 12.20
CA THR A 383 13.89 2.81 11.55
C THR A 383 12.87 3.86 11.09
N PRO A 384 12.58 3.96 9.78
CA PRO A 384 11.64 4.95 9.28
C PRO A 384 10.22 4.69 9.82
N MET A 385 9.54 5.75 10.25
CA MET A 385 8.20 5.67 10.86
C MET A 385 7.19 4.89 9.99
N GLY A 386 7.25 5.06 8.66
CA GLY A 386 6.39 4.33 7.73
C GLY A 386 6.54 2.80 7.81
N ARG A 387 7.71 2.28 8.18
CA ARG A 387 7.92 0.83 8.37
C ARG A 387 7.18 0.32 9.60
N ILE A 388 7.23 1.06 10.71
CA ILE A 388 6.55 0.70 11.95
C ILE A 388 5.04 0.72 11.74
N ILE A 389 4.53 1.78 11.09
CA ILE A 389 3.12 1.90 10.76
C ILE A 389 2.68 0.75 9.84
N ASN A 390 3.41 0.45 8.76
CA ASN A 390 3.03 -0.62 7.84
C ASN A 390 2.99 -2.01 8.51
N ARG A 391 3.85 -2.25 9.51
CA ARG A 391 3.82 -3.48 10.32
C ARG A 391 2.61 -3.57 11.24
N LEU A 392 2.15 -2.46 11.80
CA LEU A 392 0.99 -2.40 12.68
C LEU A 392 -0.35 -2.32 11.93
N SER A 393 -0.35 -1.84 10.68
CA SER A 393 -1.55 -1.73 9.86
C SER A 393 -1.64 -2.86 8.84
N LYS A 394 -0.86 -2.79 7.76
CA LYS A 394 -1.01 -3.66 6.59
C LYS A 394 -0.61 -5.10 6.85
N ASP A 395 0.47 -5.33 7.60
CA ASP A 395 0.91 -6.70 7.90
C ASP A 395 -0.06 -7.39 8.88
N ILE A 396 -0.63 -6.64 9.84
CA ILE A 396 -1.67 -7.15 10.74
C ILE A 396 -2.97 -7.41 9.99
N ASP A 397 -3.38 -6.53 9.08
CA ASP A 397 -4.55 -6.76 8.21
C ASP A 397 -4.43 -8.07 7.40
N VAL A 398 -3.23 -8.41 6.91
CA VAL A 398 -2.96 -9.70 6.27
C VAL A 398 -3.14 -10.87 7.24
N VAL A 399 -2.73 -10.72 8.50
CA VAL A 399 -2.90 -11.75 9.55
C VAL A 399 -4.37 -11.89 9.96
N ASP A 400 -5.13 -10.81 9.97
CA ASP A 400 -6.54 -10.77 10.37
C ASP A 400 -7.47 -11.31 9.29
N ASN A 401 -7.25 -10.93 8.03
CA ASN A 401 -8.22 -11.15 6.96
C ASN A 401 -7.76 -12.21 5.96
N LEU A 402 -6.51 -12.13 5.51
CA LEU A 402 -6.03 -12.99 4.42
C LEU A 402 -5.59 -14.37 4.92
N LEU A 403 -4.86 -14.42 6.04
CA LEU A 403 -4.30 -15.66 6.57
C LEU A 403 -5.37 -16.66 7.04
N PRO A 404 -6.46 -16.26 7.74
CA PRO A 404 -7.52 -17.18 8.17
C PRO A 404 -8.26 -17.80 6.99
N ASN A 405 -8.55 -17.00 5.96
CA ASN A 405 -9.21 -17.49 4.76
C ASN A 405 -8.34 -18.52 4.02
N ASN A 406 -7.05 -18.24 3.85
CA ASN A 406 -6.11 -19.18 3.23
C ASN A 406 -5.93 -20.45 4.06
N LEU A 407 -5.87 -20.33 5.39
CA LEU A 407 -5.76 -21.47 6.29
C LEU A 407 -7.00 -22.35 6.22
N ARG A 408 -8.20 -21.76 6.18
CA ARG A 408 -9.47 -22.47 5.97
C ARG A 408 -9.47 -23.23 4.64
N THR A 409 -9.13 -22.56 3.54
CA THR A 409 -9.10 -23.19 2.22
C THR A 409 -8.07 -24.33 2.18
N ALA A 410 -6.89 -24.13 2.75
CA ALA A 410 -5.86 -25.17 2.84
C ALA A 410 -6.32 -26.36 3.69
N GLN A 411 -6.94 -26.10 4.84
CA GLN A 411 -7.46 -27.13 5.73
C GLN A 411 -8.54 -27.97 5.06
N THR A 412 -9.54 -27.34 4.42
CA THR A 412 -10.60 -28.04 3.68
C THR A 412 -10.03 -28.85 2.52
N ALA A 413 -9.08 -28.30 1.76
CA ALA A 413 -8.44 -29.00 0.65
C ALA A 413 -7.64 -30.22 1.13
N LEU A 414 -6.83 -30.08 2.19
CA LEU A 414 -6.06 -31.17 2.77
C LEU A 414 -6.96 -32.29 3.31
N ALA A 415 -8.03 -31.93 4.03
CA ALA A 415 -9.00 -32.89 4.55
C ALA A 415 -9.72 -33.61 3.41
N SER A 416 -10.17 -32.89 2.38
CA SER A 416 -10.85 -33.44 1.20
C SER A 416 -9.95 -34.43 0.45
N ILE A 417 -8.71 -34.03 0.11
CA ILE A 417 -7.75 -34.88 -0.60
C ILE A 417 -7.45 -36.17 0.19
N PHE A 418 -7.19 -36.04 1.49
CA PHE A 418 -6.95 -37.20 2.35
C PHE A 418 -8.16 -38.13 2.40
N GLY A 419 -9.37 -37.56 2.58
CA GLY A 419 -10.62 -38.30 2.58
C GLY A 419 -10.88 -39.06 1.28
N THR A 420 -10.68 -38.40 0.13
CA THR A 420 -10.83 -38.99 -1.20
C THR A 420 -9.85 -40.14 -1.42
N PHE A 421 -8.59 -40.00 -1.00
CA PHE A 421 -7.63 -41.10 -1.08
C PHE A 421 -8.05 -42.30 -0.24
N VAL A 422 -8.55 -42.08 0.98
CA VAL A 422 -9.05 -43.18 1.83
C VAL A 422 -10.21 -43.92 1.17
N VAL A 423 -11.17 -43.20 0.58
CA VAL A 423 -12.32 -43.82 -0.11
C VAL A 423 -11.89 -44.61 -1.34
N ILE A 424 -11.00 -44.05 -2.17
CA ILE A 424 -10.57 -44.71 -3.40
C ILE A 424 -9.75 -45.97 -3.09
N ILE A 425 -8.84 -45.90 -2.10
CA ILE A 425 -8.03 -47.08 -1.68
C ILE A 425 -8.92 -48.17 -1.09
N TRP A 426 -9.92 -47.78 -0.29
CA TRP A 426 -10.87 -48.73 0.31
C TRP A 426 -11.76 -49.39 -0.75
N SER A 427 -12.25 -48.61 -1.73
CA SER A 427 -13.12 -49.08 -2.80
C SER A 427 -12.38 -49.93 -3.84
N THR A 428 -11.21 -49.47 -4.29
CA THR A 428 -10.41 -50.11 -5.35
C THR A 428 -8.94 -50.22 -4.96
N PRO A 429 -8.53 -51.24 -4.18
CA PRO A 429 -7.15 -51.37 -3.68
C PRO A 429 -6.09 -51.40 -4.79
N LEU A 430 -6.41 -51.97 -5.95
CA LEU A 430 -5.52 -52.00 -7.12
C LEU A 430 -5.12 -50.60 -7.60
N PHE A 431 -5.97 -49.60 -7.38
CA PHE A 431 -5.70 -48.20 -7.73
C PHE A 431 -4.56 -47.59 -6.92
N ALA A 432 -4.21 -48.15 -5.76
CA ALA A 432 -3.12 -47.65 -4.93
C ALA A 432 -1.77 -47.61 -5.68
N ILE A 433 -1.57 -48.52 -6.64
CA ILE A 433 -0.37 -48.56 -7.50
C ILE A 433 -0.28 -47.30 -8.38
N ALA A 434 -1.41 -46.75 -8.84
CA ALA A 434 -1.46 -45.56 -9.69
C ALA A 434 -1.09 -44.28 -8.92
N PHE A 435 -1.25 -44.22 -7.59
CA PHE A 435 -0.87 -43.04 -6.80
C PHE A 435 0.63 -42.76 -6.79
N VAL A 436 1.48 -43.78 -6.87
CA VAL A 436 2.93 -43.60 -6.84
C VAL A 436 3.44 -42.77 -8.03
N PRO A 437 3.17 -43.13 -9.30
CA PRO A 437 3.60 -42.33 -10.45
C PRO A 437 2.89 -40.97 -10.51
N ILE A 438 1.59 -40.90 -10.18
CA ILE A 438 0.83 -39.64 -10.14
C ILE A 438 1.41 -38.67 -9.10
N GLY A 439 1.72 -39.17 -7.90
CA GLY A 439 2.33 -38.39 -6.83
C GLY A 439 3.73 -37.88 -7.19
N LEU A 440 4.54 -38.68 -7.89
CA LEU A 440 5.84 -38.25 -8.40
C LEU A 440 5.69 -37.10 -9.43
N LEU A 441 4.73 -37.22 -10.35
CA LEU A 441 4.45 -36.20 -11.35
C LEU A 441 3.98 -34.90 -10.69
N TYR A 442 3.05 -35.01 -9.72
CA TYR A 442 2.59 -33.87 -8.92
C TYR A 442 3.75 -33.20 -8.19
N TYR A 443 4.62 -33.97 -7.52
CA TYR A 443 5.78 -33.43 -6.82
C TYR A 443 6.74 -32.68 -7.76
N CYS A 444 7.00 -33.21 -8.96
CA CYS A 444 7.84 -32.56 -9.95
C CYS A 444 7.24 -31.22 -10.41
N VAL A 445 5.96 -31.20 -10.78
CA VAL A 445 5.23 -29.99 -11.19
C VAL A 445 5.21 -28.96 -10.06
N GLN A 446 4.89 -29.38 -8.84
CA GLN A 446 4.86 -28.52 -7.66
C GLN A 446 6.24 -27.90 -7.38
N LYS A 447 7.32 -28.67 -7.47
CA LYS A 447 8.68 -28.18 -7.22
C LYS A 447 9.09 -27.09 -8.21
N ILE A 448 8.77 -27.29 -9.50
CA ILE A 448 9.04 -26.30 -10.55
C ILE A 448 8.20 -25.04 -10.30
N TYR A 449 6.88 -25.21 -10.14
CA TYR A 449 5.95 -24.10 -9.94
C TYR A 449 6.31 -23.23 -8.72
N VAL A 450 6.49 -23.86 -7.54
CA VAL A 450 6.75 -23.12 -6.30
C VAL A 450 8.08 -22.37 -6.36
N THR A 451 9.07 -22.90 -7.08
CA THR A 451 10.37 -22.23 -7.25
C THR A 451 10.24 -21.02 -8.16
N THR A 452 9.59 -21.18 -9.32
CA THR A 452 9.42 -20.11 -10.30
C THR A 452 8.44 -19.02 -9.83
N SER A 453 7.25 -19.41 -9.36
CA SER A 453 6.20 -18.49 -8.89
C SER A 453 6.69 -17.58 -7.76
N ARG A 454 7.51 -18.10 -6.84
CA ARG A 454 8.11 -17.29 -5.77
C ARG A 454 9.04 -16.22 -6.30
N GLN A 455 9.89 -16.53 -7.29
CA GLN A 455 10.80 -15.54 -7.87
C GLN A 455 10.05 -14.49 -8.67
N ILE A 456 9.04 -14.90 -9.46
CA ILE A 456 8.19 -13.97 -10.20
C ILE A 456 7.48 -13.01 -9.25
N LYS A 457 6.84 -13.51 -8.18
CA LYS A 457 6.21 -12.66 -7.15
C LYS A 457 7.19 -11.70 -6.48
N ARG A 458 8.45 -12.11 -6.29
CA ARG A 458 9.49 -11.25 -5.74
C ARG A 458 9.83 -10.10 -6.70
N ILE A 459 10.04 -10.42 -7.97
CA ILE A 459 10.32 -9.42 -9.00
C ILE A 459 9.15 -8.44 -9.11
N GLU A 460 7.92 -8.94 -9.17
CA GLU A 460 6.68 -8.13 -9.21
C GLU A 460 6.60 -7.16 -8.02
N SER A 461 6.88 -7.63 -6.80
CA SER A 461 6.84 -6.76 -5.62
C SER A 461 7.90 -5.66 -5.67
N VAL A 462 9.08 -5.96 -6.24
CA VAL A 462 10.17 -4.99 -6.38
C VAL A 462 9.87 -3.96 -7.47
N THR A 463 9.30 -4.38 -8.61
CA THR A 463 8.94 -3.48 -9.72
C THR A 463 7.75 -2.59 -9.40
N ARG A 464 6.86 -3.01 -8.49
CA ARG A 464 5.69 -2.23 -8.10
C ARG A 464 6.01 -1.01 -7.21
N SER A 465 7.01 -1.11 -6.33
CA SER A 465 7.32 -0.03 -5.38
C SER A 465 7.71 1.31 -6.04
N PRO A 466 8.55 1.34 -7.08
CA PRO A 466 8.91 2.59 -7.77
C PRO A 466 7.74 3.38 -8.34
N ILE A 467 6.63 2.72 -8.72
CA ILE A 467 5.42 3.37 -9.23
C ILE A 467 4.80 4.25 -8.14
N TYR A 468 4.61 3.71 -6.93
CA TYR A 468 4.07 4.45 -5.80
C TYR A 468 4.99 5.57 -5.34
N SER A 469 6.31 5.33 -5.32
CA SER A 469 7.29 6.36 -4.97
C SER A 469 7.26 7.52 -5.97
N HIS A 470 7.27 7.22 -7.28
CA HIS A 470 7.18 8.24 -8.33
C HIS A 470 5.85 9.01 -8.25
N PHE A 471 4.74 8.32 -8.00
CA PHE A 471 3.44 8.96 -7.82
C PHE A 471 3.40 9.90 -6.60
N SER A 472 3.95 9.46 -5.46
CA SER A 472 4.03 10.28 -4.24
C SER A 472 4.92 11.51 -4.43
N GLU A 473 6.07 11.36 -5.10
CA GLU A 473 6.97 12.47 -5.41
C GLU A 473 6.32 13.46 -6.38
N THR A 474 5.60 12.94 -7.38
CA THR A 474 4.81 13.76 -8.31
C THR A 474 3.76 14.56 -7.56
N LEU A 475 2.99 13.94 -6.65
CA LEU A 475 1.93 14.61 -5.89
C LEU A 475 2.47 15.73 -5.00
N SER A 476 3.58 15.49 -4.31
CA SER A 476 4.26 16.52 -3.51
C SER A 476 4.87 17.64 -4.38
N GLY A 477 5.23 17.35 -5.63
CA GLY A 477 5.90 18.24 -6.56
C GLY A 477 5.03 18.85 -7.66
N VAL A 478 3.70 18.68 -7.65
CA VAL A 478 2.80 19.06 -8.76
C VAL A 478 2.97 20.52 -9.19
N SER A 479 3.09 21.45 -8.24
CA SER A 479 3.28 22.87 -8.56
C SER A 479 4.60 23.12 -9.30
N SER A 480 5.69 22.47 -8.86
CA SER A 480 7.00 22.58 -9.52
C SER A 480 6.98 21.94 -10.91
N ILE A 481 6.39 20.75 -11.06
CA ILE A 481 6.34 20.04 -12.35
C ILE A 481 5.62 20.89 -13.42
N ARG A 482 4.50 21.52 -13.04
CA ARG A 482 3.75 22.43 -13.91
C ARG A 482 4.50 23.72 -14.19
N ALA A 483 5.17 24.30 -13.18
CA ALA A 483 5.97 25.52 -13.37
C ALA A 483 7.12 25.32 -14.36
N TYR A 484 7.75 24.13 -14.39
CA TYR A 484 8.80 23.79 -15.34
C TYR A 484 8.29 23.22 -16.67
N ASN A 485 6.98 23.00 -16.85
CA ASN A 485 6.38 22.42 -18.07
C ASN A 485 7.02 21.08 -18.49
N VAL A 486 7.29 20.20 -17.51
CA VAL A 486 7.95 18.89 -17.70
C VAL A 486 7.00 17.72 -17.50
N GLU A 487 5.68 17.92 -17.61
CA GLU A 487 4.65 16.91 -17.38
C GLU A 487 4.84 15.70 -18.28
N LYS A 488 5.13 15.91 -19.58
CA LYS A 488 5.33 14.82 -20.54
C LYS A 488 6.47 13.87 -20.14
N ARG A 489 7.54 14.40 -19.53
CA ARG A 489 8.67 13.58 -19.05
C ARG A 489 8.23 12.70 -17.89
N PHE A 490 7.51 13.26 -16.92
CA PHE A 490 6.99 12.52 -15.77
C PHE A 490 5.93 11.48 -16.18
N ILE A 491 5.07 11.81 -17.14
CA ILE A 491 4.08 10.86 -17.69
C ILE A 491 4.80 9.68 -18.35
N LYS A 492 5.80 9.95 -19.20
CA LYS A 492 6.59 8.89 -19.84
C LYS A 492 7.33 8.03 -18.82
N GLU A 493 7.98 8.64 -17.84
CA GLU A 493 8.67 7.90 -16.78
C GLU A 493 7.70 7.01 -15.96
N LEU A 494 6.48 7.49 -15.70
CA LEU A 494 5.45 6.68 -15.05
C LEU A 494 5.01 5.51 -15.94
N GLN A 495 4.77 5.75 -17.23
CA GLN A 495 4.43 4.71 -18.20
C GLN A 495 5.51 3.63 -18.27
N ASP A 496 6.79 4.01 -18.38
CA ASP A 496 7.92 3.06 -18.43
C ASP A 496 7.99 2.19 -17.16
N LYS A 497 7.75 2.77 -15.97
CA LYS A 497 7.71 2.01 -14.69
C LYS A 497 6.51 1.07 -14.63
N VAL A 498 5.34 1.50 -15.09
CA VAL A 498 4.14 0.67 -15.17
C VAL A 498 4.35 -0.49 -16.13
N ASP A 499 4.89 -0.23 -17.32
CA ASP A 499 5.17 -1.25 -18.34
C ASP A 499 6.18 -2.28 -17.81
N THR A 500 7.24 -1.85 -17.14
CA THR A 500 8.21 -2.74 -16.49
C THR A 500 7.52 -3.66 -15.47
N ASN A 501 6.57 -3.13 -14.69
CA ASN A 501 5.80 -3.93 -13.75
C ASN A 501 4.84 -4.90 -14.45
N GLN A 502 4.18 -4.49 -15.53
CA GLN A 502 3.28 -5.34 -16.31
C GLN A 502 4.01 -6.52 -16.95
N VAL A 503 5.21 -6.30 -17.49
CA VAL A 503 6.08 -7.37 -18.04
C VAL A 503 6.41 -8.43 -16.99
N CYS A 504 6.45 -8.06 -15.70
CA CYS A 504 6.67 -9.01 -14.60
C CYS A 504 5.38 -9.68 -14.11
N LEU A 505 4.25 -8.96 -14.15
CA LEU A 505 2.96 -9.44 -13.70
C LEU A 505 2.32 -10.45 -14.67
N ILE A 506 2.40 -10.24 -15.98
CA ILE A 506 1.80 -11.14 -16.97
C ILE A 506 2.34 -12.59 -16.84
N PRO A 507 3.66 -12.82 -16.71
CA PRO A 507 4.20 -14.15 -16.44
C PRO A 507 3.68 -14.81 -15.16
N SER A 508 3.31 -14.04 -14.13
CA SER A 508 2.75 -14.58 -12.89
C SER A 508 1.35 -15.17 -13.13
N LEU A 509 0.53 -14.48 -13.94
CA LEU A 509 -0.78 -14.95 -14.38
C LEU A 509 -0.66 -16.18 -15.29
N VAL A 510 0.29 -16.16 -16.24
CA VAL A 510 0.55 -17.30 -17.13
C VAL A 510 1.06 -18.52 -16.34
N ALA A 511 1.92 -18.32 -15.33
CA ALA A 511 2.38 -19.40 -14.46
C ALA A 511 1.23 -20.05 -13.67
N ASN A 512 0.25 -19.27 -13.20
CA ASN A 512 -0.96 -19.81 -12.56
C ASN A 512 -1.77 -20.65 -13.55
N ARG A 513 -1.94 -20.18 -14.79
CA ARG A 513 -2.66 -20.94 -15.83
C ARG A 513 -1.93 -22.21 -16.23
N TRP A 514 -0.60 -22.15 -16.34
CA TRP A 514 0.25 -23.30 -16.60
C TRP A 514 0.10 -24.37 -15.52
N LEU A 515 0.07 -23.98 -14.24
CA LEU A 515 -0.18 -24.91 -13.15
C LEU A 515 -1.57 -25.54 -13.26
N GLY A 516 -2.60 -24.72 -13.49
CA GLY A 516 -3.99 -25.19 -13.64
C GLY A 516 -4.11 -26.29 -14.68
N ILE A 517 -3.61 -26.05 -15.90
CA ILE A 517 -3.65 -27.03 -16.99
C ILE A 517 -2.93 -28.34 -16.61
N ARG A 518 -1.77 -28.27 -15.92
CA ARG A 518 -1.04 -29.46 -15.51
C ARG A 518 -1.75 -30.25 -14.41
N LEU A 519 -2.37 -29.56 -13.45
CA LEU A 519 -3.17 -30.21 -12.41
C LEU A 519 -4.42 -30.88 -13.00
N GLU A 520 -5.09 -30.25 -13.97
CA GLU A 520 -6.22 -30.84 -14.69
C GLU A 520 -5.80 -32.09 -15.48
N ILE A 521 -4.65 -32.08 -16.15
CA ILE A 521 -4.12 -33.27 -16.83
C ILE A 521 -3.86 -34.41 -15.83
N ILE A 522 -3.26 -34.11 -14.68
CA ILE A 522 -3.03 -35.09 -13.61
C ILE A 522 -4.36 -35.68 -13.12
N ALA A 523 -5.36 -34.84 -12.92
CA ALA A 523 -6.67 -35.25 -12.45
C ALA A 523 -7.41 -36.12 -13.50
N ASN A 524 -7.31 -35.77 -14.78
CA ASN A 524 -7.87 -36.58 -15.88
C ASN A 524 -7.19 -37.96 -15.98
N ILE A 525 -5.88 -38.03 -15.74
CA ILE A 525 -5.15 -39.31 -15.66
C ILE A 525 -5.65 -40.13 -14.47
N LEU A 526 -5.89 -39.49 -13.31
CA LEU A 526 -6.45 -40.14 -12.12
C LEU A 526 -7.85 -40.71 -12.40
N ILE A 527 -8.74 -39.93 -13.04
CA ILE A 527 -10.08 -40.37 -13.45
C ILE A 527 -9.99 -41.54 -14.44
N PHE A 528 -9.10 -41.48 -15.42
CA PHE A 528 -8.89 -42.57 -16.38
C PHE A 528 -8.51 -43.88 -15.69
N PHE A 529 -7.54 -43.85 -14.78
CA PHE A 529 -7.17 -45.06 -14.03
C PHE A 529 -8.29 -45.53 -13.09
N ALA A 530 -9.08 -44.62 -12.51
CA ALA A 530 -10.19 -44.99 -11.62
C ALA A 530 -11.29 -45.71 -12.39
N ALA A 531 -11.64 -45.19 -13.57
CA ALA A 531 -12.57 -45.84 -14.49
C ALA A 531 -12.02 -47.19 -15.02
N PHE A 532 -10.73 -47.24 -15.36
CA PHE A 532 -10.08 -48.47 -15.84
C PHE A 532 -10.09 -49.58 -14.76
N CYS A 533 -9.74 -49.25 -13.52
CA CYS A 533 -9.79 -50.18 -12.40
C CYS A 533 -11.23 -50.62 -12.08
N ALA A 534 -12.21 -49.72 -12.20
CA ALA A 534 -13.62 -50.07 -12.06
C ALA A 534 -14.11 -51.07 -13.13
N VAL A 535 -13.67 -50.90 -14.39
CA VAL A 535 -14.01 -51.82 -15.49
C VAL A 535 -13.34 -53.18 -15.31
N LEU A 536 -12.07 -53.21 -14.94
CA LEU A 536 -11.38 -54.47 -14.59
C LEU A 536 -12.05 -55.17 -13.40
N GLY A 537 -12.63 -54.39 -12.48
CA GLY A 537 -13.32 -54.90 -11.31
C GLY A 537 -14.80 -55.19 -11.45
N ARG A 538 -15.33 -55.18 -12.68
CA ARG A 538 -16.76 -55.33 -12.94
C ARG A 538 -17.38 -56.59 -12.34
N ASP A 539 -16.63 -57.69 -12.27
CA ASP A 539 -17.15 -58.97 -11.81
C ASP A 539 -17.19 -59.12 -10.27
N TYR A 540 -16.43 -58.30 -9.54
CA TYR A 540 -16.30 -58.38 -8.08
C TYR A 540 -16.70 -57.11 -7.33
N LEU A 541 -16.84 -55.98 -8.02
CA LEU A 541 -17.27 -54.71 -7.43
C LEU A 541 -18.77 -54.48 -7.60
N ASP A 542 -19.40 -54.11 -6.49
CA ASP A 542 -20.79 -53.68 -6.46
C ASP A 542 -20.98 -52.34 -7.23
N PRO A 543 -22.01 -52.19 -8.09
CA PRO A 543 -22.19 -50.98 -8.89
C PRO A 543 -22.23 -49.66 -8.09
N GLY A 544 -22.74 -49.69 -6.85
CA GLY A 544 -22.73 -48.53 -5.96
C GLY A 544 -21.32 -48.08 -5.60
N ILE A 545 -20.43 -49.02 -5.29
CA ILE A 545 -19.03 -48.77 -4.89
C ILE A 545 -18.22 -48.23 -6.07
N VAL A 546 -18.50 -48.69 -7.29
CA VAL A 546 -17.92 -48.16 -8.53
C VAL A 546 -18.36 -46.72 -8.77
N GLY A 547 -19.66 -46.42 -8.64
CA GLY A 547 -20.18 -45.06 -8.76
C GLY A 547 -19.55 -44.11 -7.74
N LEU A 548 -19.44 -44.55 -6.48
CA LEU A 548 -18.75 -43.82 -5.42
C LEU A 548 -17.30 -43.51 -5.79
N SER A 549 -16.52 -44.51 -6.24
CA SER A 549 -15.10 -44.32 -6.59
C SER A 549 -14.90 -43.31 -7.72
N ILE A 550 -15.75 -43.35 -8.76
CA ILE A 550 -15.66 -42.43 -9.90
C ILE A 550 -16.07 -41.01 -9.50
N SER A 551 -17.14 -40.86 -8.70
CA SER A 551 -17.57 -39.55 -8.19
C SER A 551 -16.48 -38.87 -7.35
N TYR A 552 -15.79 -39.64 -6.50
CA TYR A 552 -14.68 -39.12 -5.70
C TYR A 552 -13.43 -38.82 -6.53
N ALA A 553 -13.11 -39.63 -7.55
CA ALA A 553 -12.03 -39.34 -8.48
C ALA A 553 -12.25 -38.04 -9.26
N LEU A 554 -13.51 -37.76 -9.66
CA LEU A 554 -13.89 -36.50 -10.31
C LEU A 554 -13.71 -35.30 -9.38
N GLN A 555 -14.06 -35.44 -8.10
CA GLN A 555 -13.94 -34.37 -7.11
C GLN A 555 -12.50 -33.93 -6.84
N VAL A 556 -11.49 -34.77 -7.12
CA VAL A 556 -10.07 -34.35 -7.02
C VAL A 556 -9.73 -33.25 -8.03
N THR A 557 -10.52 -33.12 -9.10
CA THR A 557 -10.32 -32.13 -10.17
C THR A 557 -10.94 -30.77 -9.84
N SER A 558 -12.00 -30.74 -9.02
CA SER A 558 -12.74 -29.53 -8.63
C SER A 558 -12.19 -28.92 -7.35
#